data_AF-A0A1M3QEV6-F1
#
_entry.id   AF-A0A1M3QEV6-F1
#
_cell.length_a   1.000
_cell.length_b   1.000
_cell.length_c   1.000
_cell.angle_alpha   90.00
_cell.angle_beta   90.00
_cell.angle_gamma   90.00
#
_symmetry.space_group_name_H-M   'P 1'
#
loop_
_entity.id
_entity.type
_entity.pdbx_description
1 polymer ?
#
loop_
_entity_poly.entity_id
_entity_poly.type
_entity_poly.pdbx_seq_one_letter_code
_entity_poly.pdbx_strand_id
1 'polypeptide(L)' 'MSAEIVNLRQFRKKQARSDKEKQAEQNRITFGRTKAEKNLTTTLNEKSAKAHEAGRIETTKTED' A
#
# COMPACT_ATOMS: atom_id res chain seq x y z
N MET A 1 -21.72 24.24 -39.06
CA MET A 1 -21.63 23.16 -38.06
C MET A 1 -20.18 23.09 -37.59
N SER A 2 -19.91 23.51 -36.37
CA SER A 2 -18.56 23.52 -35.78
C SER A 2 -18.18 22.09 -35.39
N ALA A 3 -17.13 21.56 -36.00
CA ALA A 3 -16.56 20.28 -35.58
C ALA A 3 -15.94 20.45 -34.18
N GLU A 4 -16.45 19.70 -33.21
CA GLU A 4 -15.93 19.71 -31.85
C GLU A 4 -14.56 19.01 -31.84
N ILE A 5 -13.49 19.78 -31.62
CA ILE A 5 -12.13 19.27 -31.59
C ILE A 5 -11.94 18.51 -30.26
N VAL A 6 -12.19 17.21 -30.28
CA VAL A 6 -12.00 16.34 -29.12
C VAL A 6 -10.52 15.99 -28.93
N ASN A 7 -9.99 16.33 -27.76
CA ASN A 7 -8.60 15.98 -27.42
C ASN A 7 -8.51 14.50 -27.01
N LEU A 8 -8.20 13.64 -27.97
CA LEU A 8 -8.04 12.19 -27.79
C LEU A 8 -7.00 11.83 -26.73
N ARG A 9 -5.94 12.64 -26.53
CA ARG A 9 -4.93 12.40 -25.49
C ARG A 9 -5.54 12.53 -24.10
N GLN A 10 -6.34 13.58 -23.88
CA GLN A 10 -7.02 13.78 -22.61
C GLN A 10 -8.06 12.68 -22.35
N PHE A 11 -8.80 12.27 -23.38
CA PHE A 11 -9.75 11.17 -23.30
C PHE A 11 -9.06 9.85 -22.88
N ARG A 12 -7.99 9.45 -23.58
CA ARG A 12 -7.21 8.25 -23.23
C ARG A 12 -6.64 8.33 -21.81
N LYS A 13 -6.18 9.52 -21.39
CA LYS A 13 -5.68 9.73 -20.02
C LYS A 13 -6.78 9.54 -18.98
N LYS A 14 -8.00 10.04 -19.23
CA LYS A 14 -9.16 9.84 -18.34
C LYS A 14 -9.54 8.35 -18.29
N GLN A 15 -9.60 7.67 -19.43
CA GLN A 15 -9.87 6.24 -19.50
C GLN A 15 -8.86 5.44 -18.65
N ALA A 16 -7.56 5.67 -18.86
CA ALA A 16 -6.51 5.00 -18.10
C ALA A 16 -6.55 5.29 -16.59
N ARG A 17 -7.06 6.45 -16.16
CA ARG A 17 -7.27 6.75 -14.73
C ARG A 17 -8.45 5.96 -14.18
N SER A 18 -9.58 5.95 -14.88
CA SER A 18 -10.77 5.17 -14.52
C SER A 18 -10.45 3.67 -14.40
N ASP A 19 -9.69 3.11 -15.35
CA ASP A 19 -9.35 1.68 -15.31
C ASP A 19 -8.44 1.34 -14.11
N LYS A 20 -7.51 2.23 -13.76
CA LYS A 20 -6.70 2.09 -12.54
C LYS A 20 -7.53 2.18 -11.27
N GLU A 21 -8.53 3.06 -11.23
CA GLU A 21 -9.45 3.19 -10.09
C GLU A 21 -10.30 1.92 -9.91
N LYS A 22 -10.83 1.35 -11.00
CA LYS A 22 -11.55 0.06 -10.97
C LYS A 22 -10.68 -1.08 -10.45
N GLN A 23 -9.43 -1.17 -10.93
CA GLN A 23 -8.48 -2.16 -10.43
C GLN A 23 -8.15 -1.94 -8.95
N ALA A 24 -8.00 -0.69 -8.52
CA ALA A 24 -7.77 -0.37 -7.11
C ALA A 24 -8.96 -0.81 -6.25
N GLU A 25 -10.19 -0.60 -6.71
CA GLU A 25 -11.40 -1.06 -6.02
C GLU A 25 -11.47 -2.58 -5.94
N GLN A 26 -11.22 -3.29 -7.05
CA GLN A 26 -11.15 -4.74 -7.05
C GLN A 26 -10.08 -5.26 -6.08
N ASN A 27 -8.92 -4.60 -6.03
CA ASN A 27 -7.84 -4.95 -5.11
C ASN A 27 -8.24 -4.72 -3.64
N ARG A 28 -9.03 -3.68 -3.34
CA ARG A 28 -9.58 -3.46 -1.98
C ARG A 28 -10.52 -4.60 -1.60
N ILE A 29 -11.38 -5.04 -2.52
CA ILE A 29 -12.31 -6.16 -2.29
C ILE A 29 -11.54 -7.48 -2.12
N THR A 30 -10.65 -7.81 -3.06
CA THR A 30 -9.95 -9.10 -3.09
C THR A 30 -8.96 -9.26 -1.94
N PHE A 31 -8.21 -8.20 -1.61
CA PHE A 31 -7.12 -8.28 -0.63
C PHE A 31 -7.42 -7.62 0.72
N GLY A 32 -8.55 -6.92 0.84
CA GLY A 32 -9.04 -6.31 2.08
C GLY A 32 -8.26 -5.11 2.62
N ARG A 33 -6.98 -4.94 2.24
CA ARG A 33 -6.11 -3.83 2.70
C ARG A 33 -5.39 -3.15 1.54
N THR A 34 -5.34 -1.83 1.60
CA THR A 34 -4.57 -0.98 0.70
C THR A 34 -3.06 -1.10 0.96
N LYS A 35 -2.25 -0.67 0.00
CA LYS A 35 -0.78 -0.63 0.16
C LYS A 35 -0.35 0.28 1.31
N ALA A 36 -1.04 1.41 1.50
CA ALA A 36 -0.72 2.37 2.56
C ALA A 36 -0.93 1.75 3.96
N GLU A 37 -2.05 1.04 4.15
CA GLU A 37 -2.33 0.34 5.41
C GLU A 37 -1.33 -0.78 5.67
N LYS A 38 -1.01 -1.59 4.64
CA LYS A 38 0.02 -2.63 4.76
C LYS A 38 1.35 -2.04 5.20
N ASN A 39 1.80 -0.98 4.53
CA ASN A 39 3.05 -0.30 4.88
C ASN A 39 3.03 0.23 6.31
N LEU A 40 1.93 0.87 6.75
CA LEU A 40 1.79 1.35 8.12
C LEU A 40 1.89 0.20 9.14
N THR A 41 1.23 -0.92 8.88
CA THR A 41 1.30 -2.07 9.79
C THR A 41 2.72 -2.65 9.84
N THR A 42 3.40 -2.75 8.70
CA THR A 42 4.79 -3.23 8.64
C THR A 42 5.72 -2.32 9.43
N THR A 43 5.64 -0.99 9.24
CA THR A 43 6.52 -0.06 9.95
C THR A 43 6.28 -0.05 11.46
N LEU A 44 5.02 -0.17 11.90
CA LEU A 44 4.69 -0.30 13.32
C LEU A 44 5.25 -1.59 13.92
N ASN A 45 5.09 -2.72 13.22
CA ASN A 45 5.63 -4.00 13.66
C ASN A 45 7.16 -3.98 13.72
N GLU A 46 7.82 -3.42 12.71
CA GLU A 46 9.29 -3.26 12.71
C GLU A 46 9.77 -2.38 13.86
N LYS A 47 9.06 -1.27 14.15
CA LYS A 47 9.38 -0.41 15.28
C LYS A 47 9.24 -1.14 16.60
N SER A 48 8.15 -1.90 16.77
CA SER A 48 7.93 -2.73 17.96
C SER A 48 9.03 -3.78 18.11
N ALA A 49 9.35 -4.52 17.05
CA ALA A 49 10.42 -5.51 17.06
C ALA A 49 11.78 -4.89 17.45
N LYS A 50 12.13 -3.73 16.88
CA LYS A 50 13.34 -3.00 17.24
C LYS A 50 13.35 -2.55 18.71
N ALA A 51 12.22 -2.10 19.23
CA ALA A 51 12.09 -1.70 20.63
C ALA A 51 12.24 -2.91 21.58
N HIS A 52 11.65 -4.06 21.22
CA HIS A 52 11.81 -5.29 21.97
C HIS A 52 13.26 -5.78 21.99
N GLU A 53 13.93 -5.75 20.83
CA GLU A 53 15.33 -6.14 20.71
C GLU A 53 16.25 -5.20 21.51
N ALA A 54 16.03 -3.89 21.45
CA ALA A 54 16.82 -2.92 22.21
C ALA A 54 16.69 -3.09 23.73
N GLY A 55 15.53 -3.55 24.20
CA GLY A 55 15.29 -3.86 25.61
C GLY A 55 15.58 -5.31 26.01
N ARG A 56 16.06 -6.14 25.08
CA ARG A 56 16.33 -7.56 25.34
C ARG A 56 17.57 -7.67 26.23
N ILE A 57 17.36 -8.13 27.45
CA ILE A 57 18.44 -8.55 28.34
C ILE A 57 18.65 -10.05 28.09
N GLU A 58 19.83 -10.41 27.58
CA GLU A 58 20.23 -11.81 27.47
C GLU A 58 20.38 -12.37 28.89
N THR A 59 19.40 -13.16 29.35
CA THR A 59 19.62 -14.03 30.50
C THR A 59 20.61 -15.09 30.03
N THR A 60 21.83 -15.05 30.54
CA THR A 60 22.80 -16.14 30.39
C THR A 60 22.05 -17.43 30.70
N LYS A 61 21.95 -18.33 29.71
CA LYS A 61 21.47 -19.70 29.94
C LYS A 61 22.21 -20.19 31.18
N THR A 62 21.46 -20.47 32.24
CA THR A 62 21.97 -21.27 33.35
C THR A 62 22.36 -22.60 32.72
N GLU A 63 23.66 -22.79 32.54
CA GLU A 63 24.25 -24.08 32.22
C GLU A 63 23.98 -24.99 33.41
N ASP A 64 23.21 -26.06 33.19
CA ASP A 64 23.20 -27.28 33.99
C ASP A 64 23.59 -28.45 33.06
#